data_AF-A0A401QJ08-F1
#
_entry.id   AF-A0A401QJ08-F1
#
_cell.length_a   1.000
_cell.length_b   1.000
_cell.length_c   1.000
_cell.angle_alpha   90.00
_cell.angle_beta   90.00
_cell.angle_gamma   90.00
#
_symmetry.space_group_name_H-M   'P 1'
#
loop_
_entity.id
_entity.type
_entity.pdbx_description
1 polymer ?
#
loop_
_entity_poly.entity_id
_entity_poly.type
_entity_poly.pdbx_seq_one_letter_code
_entity_poly.pdbx_strand_id
1 'polypeptide(L)'
;DTGKEAFIKNLPSALKPFEQMLAKNNGGKDFLVGNKISFVDYNLVDLLSNFEVLSPGCLKTTPLLKAYVERVLARPKLKVYLESEAYKKLPINGNGKQ
;
A
#
# COMPACT_ATOMS: atom_id res chain seq x y z
N ASP A 1 22.03 -12.03 10.10
CA ASP A 1 21.42 -11.03 9.20
C ASP A 1 20.17 -11.66 8.58
N THR A 2 19.01 -11.01 8.70
CA THR A 2 17.71 -11.54 8.21
C THR A 2 17.29 -10.90 6.89
N GLY A 3 18.10 -10.01 6.31
CA GLY A 3 17.79 -9.27 5.09
C GLY A 3 16.81 -8.10 5.27
N LYS A 4 16.17 -7.96 6.44
CA LYS A 4 15.19 -6.89 6.73
C LYS A 4 15.77 -5.48 6.52
N GLU A 5 16.97 -5.22 7.02
CA GLU A 5 17.61 -3.91 6.90
C GLU A 5 17.94 -3.56 5.44
N ALA A 6 18.52 -4.50 4.70
CA ALA A 6 18.80 -4.34 3.28
C ALA A 6 17.49 -4.14 2.46
N PHE A 7 16.43 -4.85 2.80
CA PHE A 7 15.12 -4.68 2.20
C PHE A 7 14.56 -3.27 2.44
N ILE A 8 14.53 -2.80 3.70
CA ILE A 8 14.04 -1.46 4.06
C ILE A 8 14.88 -0.38 3.38
N LYS A 9 16.21 -0.55 3.32
CA LYS A 9 17.10 0.39 2.63
C LYS A 9 16.77 0.54 1.13
N ASN A 10 16.33 -0.53 0.48
CA ASN A 10 16.02 -0.53 -0.95
C ASN A 10 14.55 -0.18 -1.25
N LEU A 11 13.68 -0.21 -0.25
CA LEU A 11 12.24 0.00 -0.39
C LEU A 11 11.88 1.32 -1.11
N PRO A 12 12.49 2.50 -0.80
CA PRO A 12 12.17 3.74 -1.52
C PRO A 12 12.39 3.64 -3.04
N SER A 13 13.47 2.98 -3.46
CA SER A 13 13.75 2.77 -4.89
C SER A 13 12.72 1.84 -5.54
N ALA A 14 12.26 0.81 -4.82
CA ALA A 14 11.24 -0.12 -5.29
C ALA A 14 9.84 0.51 -5.39
N LEU A 15 9.54 1.54 -4.59
CA LEU A 15 8.27 2.26 -4.60
C LEU A 15 8.16 3.31 -5.73
N LYS A 16 9.31 3.84 -6.18
CA LYS A 16 9.39 4.89 -7.20
C LYS A 16 8.61 4.61 -8.50
N PRO A 17 8.61 3.38 -9.07
CA PRO A 17 7.82 3.10 -10.26
C PRO A 17 6.32 3.32 -10.07
N PHE A 18 5.75 2.97 -8.91
CA PHE A 18 4.32 3.15 -8.64
C PHE A 18 3.96 4.64 -8.50
N GLU A 19 4.79 5.43 -7.82
CA GLU A 19 4.66 6.88 -7.76
C GLU A 19 4.63 7.50 -9.17
N GLN A 20 5.54 7.06 -10.05
CA GLN A 20 5.60 7.54 -11.43
C GLN A 20 4.41 7.09 -12.28
N MET A 21 3.89 5.87 -12.06
CA MET A 21 2.69 5.39 -12.75
C MET A 21 1.47 6.23 -12.36
N LEU A 22 1.30 6.51 -11.06
CA LEU A 22 0.24 7.40 -10.58
C LEU A 22 0.39 8.81 -11.17
N ALA A 23 1.60 9.38 -11.15
CA ALA A 23 1.84 10.70 -11.74
C ALA A 23 1.41 10.79 -13.21
N LYS A 24 1.64 9.72 -13.99
CA LYS A 24 1.24 9.63 -15.40
C LYS A 24 -0.27 9.39 -15.59
N ASN A 25 -0.97 8.85 -14.60
CA ASN A 25 -2.40 8.57 -14.65
C ASN A 25 -3.21 9.65 -13.91
N ASN A 26 -3.63 10.69 -14.64
CA ASN A 26 -4.42 11.79 -14.10
C ASN A 26 -3.79 12.44 -12.85
N GLY A 27 -2.45 12.53 -12.79
CA GLY A 27 -1.73 13.09 -11.65
C GLY A 27 -2.00 12.38 -10.32
N GLY A 28 -2.28 11.08 -10.34
CA GLY A 28 -2.53 10.24 -9.17
C GLY A 28 -3.93 10.38 -8.56
N LYS A 29 -4.83 11.13 -9.21
CA LYS A 29 -6.21 11.34 -8.74
C LYS A 29 -7.11 10.13 -8.98
N ASP A 30 -6.80 9.34 -10.00
CA ASP A 30 -7.49 8.10 -10.34
C ASP A 30 -6.75 6.87 -9.76
N PHE A 31 -7.07 5.68 -10.24
CA PHE A 31 -6.50 4.40 -9.79
C PHE A 31 -5.07 4.17 -10.32
N LEU A 32 -4.49 3.00 -10.08
CA LEU A 32 -3.15 2.70 -10.60
C LEU A 32 -3.12 2.73 -12.15
N VAL A 33 -4.20 2.30 -12.80
CA VAL A 33 -4.37 2.32 -14.26
C VAL A 33 -5.78 2.77 -14.62
N GLY A 34 -5.90 3.83 -15.44
CA GLY A 34 -7.18 4.38 -15.86
C GLY A 34 -8.00 4.94 -14.70
N ASN A 35 -9.30 5.15 -14.94
CA ASN A 35 -10.22 5.80 -14.00
C ASN A 35 -11.18 4.84 -13.28
N LYS A 36 -11.00 3.53 -13.46
CA LYS A 36 -11.81 2.50 -12.79
C LYS A 36 -10.92 1.63 -11.91
N ILE A 37 -11.47 1.24 -10.76
CA ILE A 37 -10.80 0.31 -9.86
C ILE A 37 -10.66 -1.05 -10.53
N SER A 38 -9.56 -1.73 -10.25
CA SER A 38 -9.24 -3.06 -10.75
C SER A 38 -8.61 -3.91 -9.65
N PHE A 39 -8.39 -5.20 -9.91
CA PHE A 39 -7.77 -6.10 -8.94
C PHE A 39 -6.35 -5.67 -8.54
N VAL A 40 -5.63 -4.98 -9.42
CA VAL A 40 -4.26 -4.51 -9.12
C VAL A 40 -4.25 -3.45 -8.04
N ASP A 41 -5.33 -2.67 -7.89
CA ASP A 41 -5.43 -1.66 -6.86
C ASP A 41 -5.51 -2.27 -5.46
N TYR A 42 -6.30 -3.34 -5.33
CA TYR A 42 -6.41 -4.06 -4.07
C TYR A 42 -5.09 -4.74 -3.68
N ASN A 43 -4.42 -5.38 -4.65
CA ASN A 43 -3.13 -6.02 -4.41
C ASN A 43 -2.06 -5.01 -3.99
N LEU A 44 -1.98 -3.86 -4.68
CA LEU A 44 -0.99 -2.84 -4.34
C LEU A 44 -1.27 -2.22 -2.97
N VAL A 45 -2.52 -1.91 -2.65
CA VAL A 45 -2.86 -1.30 -1.36
C VAL A 45 -2.61 -2.25 -0.19
N ASP A 46 -2.88 -3.55 -0.35
CA ASP A 46 -2.49 -4.56 0.65
C ASP A 46 -0.97 -4.60 0.86
N LEU A 47 -0.20 -4.71 -0.24
CA LEU A 47 1.26 -4.70 -0.21
C LEU A 47 1.82 -3.46 0.51
N LEU A 48 1.32 -2.28 0.17
CA LEU A 48 1.79 -1.02 0.75
C LEU A 48 1.36 -0.84 2.21
N SER A 49 0.19 -1.35 2.59
CA SER A 49 -0.25 -1.35 3.99
C SER A 49 0.64 -2.23 4.86
N ASN A 50 1.06 -3.40 4.34
CA ASN A 50 2.02 -4.26 5.00
C ASN A 50 3.42 -3.62 5.09
N PHE A 51 3.84 -2.86 4.09
CA PHE A 51 5.10 -2.10 4.16
C PHE A 51 5.08 -0.96 5.17
N GLU A 52 3.96 -0.28 5.35
CA GLU A 52 3.80 0.71 6.43
C GLU A 52 3.84 0.06 7.83
N VAL A 53 3.39 -1.21 7.96
CA VAL A 53 3.60 -1.98 9.21
C VAL A 53 5.07 -2.34 9.39
N LEU A 54 5.74 -2.82 8.33
CA LEU A 54 7.13 -3.25 8.36
C LEU A 54 8.11 -2.08 8.63
N SER A 55 7.85 -0.92 8.03
CA SER A 55 8.67 0.29 8.06
C SER A 55 7.78 1.54 8.08
N PRO A 56 7.31 1.96 9.28
CA PRO A 56 6.41 3.09 9.43
C PRO A 56 6.96 4.37 8.79
N GLY A 57 6.16 4.97 7.91
CA GLY A 57 6.50 6.17 7.15
C GLY A 57 7.28 5.90 5.86
N CYS A 58 7.35 4.65 5.38
CA CYS A 58 8.01 4.34 4.10
C CYS A 58 7.37 5.05 2.89
N LEU A 59 6.11 5.49 2.99
CA LEU A 59 5.45 6.24 1.92
C LEU A 59 5.66 7.76 1.99
N LYS A 60 6.36 8.29 3.00
CA LYS A 60 6.52 9.75 3.19
C LYS A 60 7.19 10.47 2.01
N THR A 61 8.04 9.77 1.25
CA THR A 61 8.74 10.31 0.08
C THR A 61 8.01 10.04 -1.25
N THR A 62 6.84 9.39 -1.21
CA THR A 62 5.99 9.06 -2.37
C THR A 62 4.56 9.59 -2.13
N PRO A 63 4.37 10.92 -2.19
CA PRO A 63 3.12 11.56 -1.75
C PRO A 63 1.90 11.14 -2.58
N LEU A 64 2.04 10.86 -3.89
CA LEU A 64 0.91 10.36 -4.69
C LEU A 64 0.52 8.96 -4.25
N LEU A 65 1.50 8.09 -4.00
CA LEU A 65 1.29 6.73 -3.53
C LEU A 65 0.63 6.70 -2.15
N LYS A 66 1.08 7.56 -1.23
CA LYS A 66 0.45 7.75 0.08
C LYS A 66 -1.03 8.16 -0.05
N ALA A 67 -1.31 9.21 -0.83
CA ALA A 67 -2.66 9.70 -1.04
C ALA A 67 -3.57 8.67 -1.74
N TYR A 68 -2.99 7.90 -2.67
CA TYR A 68 -3.65 6.79 -3.34
C TYR A 68 -4.08 5.69 -2.35
N VAL A 69 -3.17 5.23 -1.49
CA VAL A 69 -3.46 4.22 -0.45
C VAL A 69 -4.58 4.70 0.47
N GLU A 70 -4.47 5.91 1.01
CA GLU A 70 -5.46 6.50 1.90
C GLU A 70 -6.85 6.57 1.24
N ARG A 71 -6.91 7.01 -0.03
CA ARG A 71 -8.17 7.12 -0.77
C ARG A 71 -8.80 5.76 -1.06
N VAL A 72 -8.02 4.75 -1.42
CA VAL A 72 -8.56 3.40 -1.69
C VAL A 72 -9.06 2.77 -0.39
N LEU A 73 -8.29 2.84 0.71
CA LEU A 73 -8.68 2.31 2.02
C LEU A 73 -9.95 2.99 2.58
N ALA A 74 -10.16 4.28 2.27
CA ALA A 74 -11.34 5.03 2.70
C ALA A 74 -12.65 4.63 1.98
N ARG A 75 -12.61 3.76 0.97
CA ARG A 75 -13.82 3.31 0.25
C ARG A 75 -14.80 2.62 1.20
N PRO A 76 -16.10 2.99 1.25
CA PRO A 76 -16.99 2.59 2.34
C PRO A 76 -17.04 1.09 2.65
N LYS A 77 -17.23 0.25 1.63
CA LYS A 77 -17.30 -1.21 1.82
C LYS A 77 -15.95 -1.82 2.24
N LEU A 78 -14.84 -1.27 1.73
CA LEU A 78 -13.51 -1.73 2.11
C LEU A 78 -13.18 -1.31 3.54
N LYS A 79 -13.47 -0.06 3.91
CA LYS A 79 -13.30 0.45 5.27
C LYS A 79 -14.05 -0.41 6.29
N VAL A 80 -15.32 -0.73 6.03
CA VAL A 80 -16.12 -1.63 6.88
C VAL A 80 -15.47 -3.01 7.01
N TYR A 81 -14.96 -3.58 5.91
CA TYR A 81 -14.27 -4.86 5.93
C TYR A 81 -12.99 -4.83 6.78
N LEU A 82 -12.14 -3.82 6.57
CA LEU A 82 -10.89 -3.63 7.33
C LEU A 82 -11.13 -3.36 8.82
N GLU A 83 -12.27 -2.76 9.16
CA GLU A 83 -12.68 -2.52 10.54
C GLU A 83 -13.33 -3.76 11.20
N SER A 84 -13.66 -4.79 10.43
CA SER A 84 -14.32 -6.00 10.93
C SER A 84 -13.40 -6.88 11.78
N GLU A 85 -14.00 -7.61 12.72
CA GLU A 85 -13.30 -8.61 13.53
C GLU A 85 -12.67 -9.73 12.70
N ALA A 86 -13.28 -10.09 11.58
CA ALA A 86 -12.78 -11.12 10.69
C ALA A 86 -11.41 -10.75 10.10
N TYR A 87 -11.21 -9.47 9.74
CA TYR A 87 -9.93 -8.97 9.26
C TYR A 87 -8.94 -8.79 10.42
N LYS A 88 -9.34 -8.09 11.49
CA LYS A 88 -8.45 -7.72 12.61
C LYS A 88 -7.88 -8.90 13.40
N LYS A 89 -8.59 -10.04 13.44
CA LYS A 89 -8.13 -11.23 14.16
C LYS A 89 -7.06 -12.03 13.41
N LEU A 90 -6.86 -11.76 12.12
CA LEU A 90 -5.86 -12.47 11.33
C LEU A 90 -4.52 -11.74 11.42
N PRO A 91 -3.41 -12.45 11.72
CA PRO A 91 -2.09 -11.86 11.59
C PRO A 91 -1.78 -11.62 10.12
N ILE A 92 -0.93 -10.63 9.82
CA ILE A 92 -0.44 -10.40 8.46
C ILE A 92 0.30 -11.65 7.93
N ASN A 93 1.13 -12.28 8.78
CA ASN A 93 1.88 -13.49 8.43
C ASN A 93 1.71 -14.59 9.49
N GLY A 94 1.79 -15.85 9.07
CA GLY A 94 1.61 -17.01 9.96
C GLY A 94 2.75 -17.30 10.94
N ASN A 95 3.87 -16.56 10.88
CA ASN A 95 5.06 -16.78 11.70
C ASN A 95 5.27 -15.72 12.80
N GLY A 96 4.27 -14.86 13.04
CA GLY A 96 4.34 -13.79 14.04
C GLY A 96 5.26 -12.62 13.70
N LYS A 97 5.77 -12.54 12.47
CA LYS A 97 6.57 -11.39 11.98
C LYS A 97 5.70 -10.49 11.11
N GLN A 98 5.96 -9.18 11.14
CA GLN A 98 5.33 -8.17 10.31
C GLN A 98 6.27 -6.98 10.12
#